data_AF-R9WFM0-F1
#
_entry.id   AF-R9WFM0-F1
#
_cell.length_a   1.000
_cell.length_b   1.000
_cell.length_c   1.000
_cell.angle_alpha   90.00
_cell.angle_beta   90.00
_cell.angle_gamma   90.00
#
_symmetry.space_group_name_H-M   'P 1'
#
loop_
_entity.id
_entity.type
_entity.pdbx_description
1 polymer ?
#
loop_
_entity_poly.entity_id
_entity_poly.type
_entity_poly.pdbx_seq_one_letter_code
_entity_poly.pdbx_strand_id
1 'polypeptide(L)'
;MTYKHLTTRELTLIADFWYQGTKAYRAAKLLQRSQETIYRVYRFLNDGKTIDQYLQTYQRHKRRCGRKILVIMNIQLAAVCAPFIACLPAISMAFPLNSYR
;
A
#
# COMPACT_ATOMS: atom_id res chain seq x y z
N MET A 1 -4.58 -21.50 11.03
CA MET A 1 -4.64 -20.06 11.36
C MET A 1 -4.79 -19.27 10.08
N THR A 2 -5.90 -18.59 9.86
CA THR A 2 -6.21 -17.93 8.57
C THR A 2 -5.79 -16.47 8.65
N TYR A 3 -4.83 -16.06 7.81
CA TYR A 3 -4.35 -14.69 7.78
C TYR A 3 -5.41 -13.80 7.12
N LYS A 4 -6.17 -13.05 7.94
CA LYS A 4 -7.16 -12.09 7.43
C LYS A 4 -6.46 -10.77 7.12
N HIS A 5 -6.33 -10.47 5.83
CA HIS A 5 -5.76 -9.21 5.37
C HIS A 5 -6.60 -8.02 5.84
N LEU A 6 -5.94 -6.94 6.25
CA LEU A 6 -6.63 -5.67 6.46
C LEU A 6 -7.14 -5.16 5.12
N THR A 7 -8.42 -4.80 5.11
CA THR A 7 -9.02 -4.10 3.99
C THR A 7 -8.58 -2.64 3.99
N THR A 8 -8.62 -1.98 2.83
CA THR A 8 -8.26 -0.55 2.73
C THR A 8 -9.10 0.32 3.66
N ARG A 9 -10.40 0.01 3.81
CA ARG A 9 -11.31 0.72 4.72
C ARG A 9 -10.87 0.65 6.18
N GLU A 10 -10.46 -0.53 6.63
CA GLU A 10 -9.94 -0.73 7.99
C GLU A 10 -8.63 0.04 8.19
N LEU A 11 -7.79 0.12 7.16
CA LEU A 11 -6.53 0.85 7.20
C LEU A 11 -6.77 2.38 7.34
N THR A 12 -7.75 2.93 6.62
CA THR A 12 -8.18 4.32 6.78
C THR A 12 -8.70 4.59 8.19
N LEU A 13 -9.58 3.73 8.71
CA LEU A 13 -10.08 3.88 10.09
C LEU A 13 -8.95 3.84 11.13
N ILE A 14 -7.95 2.99 10.93
CA ILE A 14 -6.76 2.93 11.80
C ILE A 14 -5.98 4.25 11.74
N ALA A 15 -5.87 4.88 10.57
CA ALA A 15 -5.25 6.19 10.42
C ALA A 15 -6.03 7.27 11.18
N ASP A 16 -7.36 7.29 11.04
CA ASP A 16 -8.22 8.23 11.76
C ASP A 16 -8.07 8.09 13.29
N PHE A 17 -8.05 6.85 13.79
CA PHE A 17 -7.81 6.59 15.22
C PHE A 17 -6.42 7.06 15.69
N TRP A 18 -5.41 6.97 14.83
CA TRP A 18 -4.06 7.47 15.12
C TRP A 18 -4.05 9.00 15.20
N TYR A 19 -4.70 9.70 14.26
CA TYR A 19 -4.85 11.16 14.30
C TYR A 19 -5.61 11.64 15.55
N GLN A 20 -6.59 10.87 16.01
CA GLN A 20 -7.32 11.14 17.26
C GLN A 20 -6.51 10.83 18.53
N GLY A 21 -5.31 10.25 18.42
CA GLY A 21 -4.48 9.87 19.58
C GLY A 21 -5.01 8.66 20.34
N THR A 22 -5.86 7.83 19.71
CA THR A 22 -6.40 6.63 20.35
C THR A 22 -5.31 5.57 20.49
N LYS A 23 -5.25 4.90 21.65
CA LYS A 23 -4.25 3.84 21.88
C LYS A 23 -4.55 2.61 20.99
N ALA A 24 -3.49 2.02 20.41
CA ALA A 24 -3.57 0.87 19.50
C ALA A 24 -4.41 -0.31 20.02
N TYR A 25 -4.32 -0.63 21.32
CA TYR A 25 -5.10 -1.73 21.90
C TYR A 25 -6.63 -1.46 21.89
N ARG A 26 -7.05 -0.19 21.99
CA ARG A 26 -8.48 0.19 21.91
C ARG A 26 -8.97 0.07 20.48
N ALA A 27 -8.19 0.57 19.52
CA ALA A 27 -8.48 0.40 18.10
C ALA A 27 -8.59 -1.09 17.73
N ALA A 28 -7.75 -1.95 18.29
CA ALA A 28 -7.83 -3.40 18.07
C ALA A 28 -9.11 -4.05 18.59
N LYS A 29 -9.59 -3.62 19.77
CA LYS A 29 -10.88 -4.07 20.29
C LYS A 29 -12.04 -3.62 19.41
N LEU A 30 -12.01 -2.37 18.91
CA LEU A 30 -13.05 -1.82 18.04
C LEU A 30 -13.12 -2.53 16.68
N LEU A 31 -11.96 -2.78 16.05
CA LEU A 31 -11.89 -3.46 14.77
C LEU A 31 -12.04 -5.00 14.88
N GLN A 32 -12.08 -5.55 16.10
CA GLN A 32 -12.05 -6.99 16.36
C GLN A 32 -10.88 -7.68 15.63
N ARG A 33 -9.70 -7.05 15.68
CA ARG A 33 -8.47 -7.54 15.03
C ARG A 33 -7.37 -7.82 16.03
N SER A 34 -6.41 -8.64 15.59
CA SER A 34 -5.19 -8.88 16.35
C SER A 34 -4.49 -7.56 16.66
N GLN A 35 -4.12 -7.39 17.92
CA GLN A 35 -3.38 -6.21 18.39
C GLN A 35 -2.06 -6.07 17.64
N GLU A 36 -1.38 -7.18 17.34
CA GLU A 36 -0.09 -7.17 16.65
C GLU A 36 -0.19 -6.51 15.28
N THR A 37 -1.26 -6.79 14.53
CA THR A 37 -1.47 -6.22 13.20
C THR A 37 -1.63 -4.70 13.27
N ILE A 38 -2.33 -4.20 14.28
CA ILE A 38 -2.54 -2.76 14.47
C ILE A 38 -1.26 -2.09 14.99
N TYR A 39 -0.50 -2.75 15.88
CA TYR A 39 0.80 -2.25 16.30
C TYR A 39 1.79 -2.10 15.14
N ARG A 40 1.78 -3.01 14.17
CA ARG A 40 2.59 -2.88 12.95
C ARG A 40 2.20 -1.61 12.20
N VAL A 41 0.91 -1.38 11.95
CA VAL A 41 0.45 -0.16 11.26
C VAL A 41 0.79 1.11 12.04
N TYR A 42 0.56 1.13 13.36
CA TYR A 42 0.92 2.27 14.22
C TYR A 42 2.41 2.58 14.19
N ARG A 43 3.27 1.55 14.18
CA ARG A 43 4.72 1.74 14.04
C ARG A 43 5.06 2.40 12.70
N PHE A 44 4.44 1.96 11.62
CA PHE A 44 4.61 2.58 10.30
C PHE A 44 4.16 4.05 10.28
N LEU A 45 3.04 4.39 10.94
CA LEU A 45 2.55 5.76 11.04
C LEU A 45 3.46 6.63 11.91
N ASN A 46 3.99 6.09 13.02
CA ASN A 46 4.94 6.79 13.89
C ASN A 46 6.27 7.10 13.17
N ASP A 47 6.68 6.29 12.19
CA ASP A 47 7.83 6.58 11.32
C ASP A 47 7.54 7.75 10.33
N GLY A 48 6.35 8.34 10.34
CA GLY A 48 5.93 9.41 9.43
C GLY A 48 5.57 8.93 8.02
N LYS A 49 5.36 7.62 7.83
CA LYS A 49 5.02 7.03 6.53
C LYS A 49 3.51 7.09 6.27
N THR A 50 3.13 7.27 5.00
CA THR A 50 1.71 7.31 4.62
C THR A 50 1.11 5.91 4.44
N ILE A 51 -0.22 5.84 4.48
CA ILE A 51 -0.98 4.62 4.24
C ILE A 51 -0.70 4.05 2.83
N ASP A 52 -0.53 4.90 1.82
CA ASP A 52 -0.16 4.47 0.46
C ASP A 52 1.20 3.77 0.42
N GLN A 53 2.18 4.28 1.15
CA GLN A 53 3.49 3.65 1.26
C GLN A 53 3.41 2.29 1.96
N TYR A 54 2.52 2.15 2.96
CA TYR A 54 2.24 0.87 3.60
C TYR A 54 1.70 -0.16 2.59
N LEU A 55 0.73 0.23 1.76
CA LEU A 55 0.16 -0.62 0.70
C LEU A 55 1.20 -1.01 -0.36
N GLN A 56 2.03 -0.05 -0.81
CA GLN A 56 3.11 -0.31 -1.76
C GLN A 56 4.14 -1.29 -1.19
N THR A 57 4.54 -1.10 0.07
CA THR A 57 5.48 -1.99 0.76
C THR A 57 4.91 -3.40 0.88
N TYR A 58 3.64 -3.49 1.26
CA TYR A 58 2.92 -4.75 1.33
C TYR A 58 2.85 -5.46 -0.05
N GLN A 59 2.53 -4.73 -1.12
CA GLN A 59 2.47 -5.29 -2.46
C GLN A 59 3.86 -5.74 -2.95
N ARG A 60 4.91 -4.97 -2.64
CA ARG A 60 6.31 -5.33 -2.92
C ARG A 60 6.72 -6.60 -2.16
N HIS A 61 6.34 -6.74 -0.90
CA HIS A 61 6.60 -7.95 -0.11
C HIS A 61 5.83 -9.15 -0.66
N LYS A 62 4.57 -8.97 -1.06
CA LYS A 62 3.78 -10.02 -1.70
C LYS A 62 4.39 -10.51 -3.02
N ARG A 63 4.99 -9.61 -3.81
CA ARG A 63 5.76 -10.00 -5.02
C ARG A 63 7.03 -10.80 -4.71
N ARG A 64 7.64 -10.59 -3.54
CA ARG A 64 8.82 -11.33 -3.08
C ARG A 64 8.46 -12.65 -2.39
N CYS A 65 7.28 -12.71 -1.77
CA CYS A 65 6.75 -13.89 -1.10
C CYS A 65 5.95 -14.78 -2.08
N GLY A 66 6.63 -15.77 -2.68
CA GLY A 66 5.97 -16.96 -3.23
C GLY A 66 6.15 -17.21 -4.74
N ARG A 67 6.46 -18.48 -5.03
CA ARG A 67 6.61 -19.22 -6.31
C ARG A 67 7.07 -18.41 -7.54
N LYS A 68 8.34 -18.57 -7.91
CA LYS A 68 8.81 -18.25 -9.27
C LYS A 68 7.87 -18.92 -10.27
N ILE A 69 7.34 -18.13 -11.20
CA ILE A 69 6.52 -18.64 -12.31
C ILE A 69 7.38 -19.69 -13.03
N LEU A 70 7.00 -20.97 -12.95
CA LEU A 70 7.55 -21.99 -13.82
C LEU A 70 6.97 -21.67 -15.20
N VAL A 71 7.80 -21.09 -16.06
CA VAL A 71 7.48 -20.87 -17.47
C VAL A 71 7.45 -22.25 -18.14
N ILE A 72 6.33 -22.94 -18.00
CA ILE A 72 6.01 -24.08 -18.85
C ILE A 72 5.39 -23.46 -20.10
N MET A 73 6.17 -23.49 -21.17
CA MET A 73 5.78 -23.06 -22.50
C MET A 73 4.51 -23.79 -22.95
N ASN A 74 3.36 -23.11 -22.92
CA ASN A 74 2.36 -23.15 -23.99
C ASN A 74 1.18 -22.19 -23.73
N ILE A 75 1.11 -21.16 -24.58
CA ILE A 75 -0.08 -20.63 -25.27
C ILE A 75 -1.34 -20.36 -24.41
N GLN A 76 -1.54 -19.06 -24.15
CA GLN A 76 -2.80 -18.32 -23.95
C GLN A 76 -3.66 -18.64 -22.71
N LEU A 77 -3.54 -17.81 -21.65
CA LEU A 77 -4.66 -16.97 -21.20
C LEU A 77 -4.16 -15.83 -20.30
N ALA A 78 -4.51 -14.61 -20.67
CA ALA A 78 -4.13 -13.37 -20.00
C ALA A 78 -4.75 -13.23 -18.60
N ALA A 79 -3.94 -12.89 -17.58
CA ALA A 79 -4.37 -12.12 -16.40
C ALA A 79 -3.18 -11.65 -15.54
N VAL A 80 -3.08 -10.32 -15.38
CA VAL A 80 -2.36 -9.57 -14.33
C VAL A 80 -0.82 -9.64 -14.34
N CYS A 81 -0.24 -9.03 -15.36
CA CYS A 81 0.93 -8.16 -15.17
C CYS A 81 0.75 -7.02 -16.16
N ALA A 82 0.36 -5.84 -15.68
CA ALA A 82 0.29 -4.65 -16.53
C ALA A 82 1.57 -3.84 -16.34
N PRO A 83 2.54 -3.94 -17.27
CA PRO A 83 3.49 -2.89 -17.53
C PRO A 83 2.90 -1.98 -18.61
N PHE A 84 2.56 -0.72 -18.30
CA PHE A 84 2.52 0.41 -19.25
C PHE A 84 1.74 1.57 -18.63
N ILE A 85 2.44 2.55 -18.03
CA ILE A 85 2.13 3.97 -18.25
C ILE A 85 3.47 4.70 -18.38
N ALA A 86 3.79 5.00 -19.63
CA ALA A 86 4.55 6.16 -20.11
C ALA A 86 5.93 6.46 -19.50
N CYS A 87 6.98 5.96 -20.15
CA CYS A 87 8.28 6.61 -20.16
C CYS A 87 8.55 7.10 -21.59
N LEU A 88 8.37 8.41 -21.79
CA LEU A 88 8.81 9.31 -22.87
C LEU A 88 8.29 9.08 -24.31
N PRO A 89 7.89 10.19 -24.96
CA PRO A 89 8.88 10.86 -25.79
C PRO A 89 9.17 12.30 -25.34
N ALA A 90 10.42 12.69 -25.52
CA ALA A 90 10.92 14.06 -25.37
C ALA A 90 10.51 14.92 -26.58
N ILE A 91 9.86 16.07 -26.34
CA ILE A 91 9.88 17.29 -27.17
C ILE A 91 9.73 18.46 -26.19
N SER A 92 10.82 19.13 -25.82
CA SER A 92 11.27 20.42 -26.36
C SER A 92 10.36 21.63 -26.04
N MET A 93 10.90 22.52 -25.20
CA MET A 93 10.76 23.98 -25.20
C MET A 93 9.38 24.63 -24.95
N ALA A 94 9.21 25.25 -23.77
CA ALA A 94 9.12 26.71 -23.61
C ALA A 94 8.66 27.09 -22.19
N PHE A 95 9.50 27.86 -21.50
CA PHE A 95 9.13 28.83 -20.43
C PHE A 95 8.01 29.78 -20.95
N PRO A 96 7.21 30.52 -20.12
CA PRO A 96 7.67 31.14 -18.87
C PRO A 96 6.65 31.29 -17.71
N LEU A 97 7.23 31.53 -16.52
CA LEU A 97 6.90 32.48 -15.45
C LEU A 97 5.46 32.72 -14.96
N ASN A 98 5.44 32.97 -13.64
CA ASN A 98 4.46 33.77 -12.88
C ASN A 98 3.17 33.00 -12.54
N SER A 99 2.59 33.03 -11.35
CA SER A 99 2.82 33.76 -10.11
C SER A 99 1.63 33.41 -9.20
N TYR A 100 1.75 33.76 -7.93
CA TYR A 100 0.65 34.06 -7.01
C TYR A 100 -0.27 32.91 -6.56
N ARG A 101 -0.06 32.59 -5.27
CA ARG A 101 -1.06 32.77 -4.20
C ARG A 101 -1.94 31.57 -3.86
#